data_AF-A0A0T1S4F8-F1
#
_entry.id   AF-A0A0T1S4F8-F1
#
_cell.length_a   1.000
_cell.length_b   1.000
_cell.length_c   1.000
_cell.angle_alpha   90.00
_cell.angle_beta   90.00
_cell.angle_gamma   90.00
#
_symmetry.space_group_name_H-M   'P 1'
#
loop_
_entity.id
_entity.type
_entity.pdbx_description
1 polymer ?
#
loop_
_entity_poly.entity_id
_entity_poly.type
_entity_poly.pdbx_seq_one_letter_code
_entity_poly.pdbx_strand_id
1 'polypeptide(L)'
;MDEQLLFGSDPVEQRGAYARRADKMAATSIGQLIPSTPEADRGIDVAFDFFSPDVSRRMGAIIRKATDEVIATPRTRRWTLDQCNDQEKGYLGVNIENIVRGEYQLDEGSAGMDFDVRGVDVDCKWSRNFGGWQIPPEAVGHICLLVHGDDVTGEMAVGLIRIRDEILVGGNRDGKRTIQSPGGMSEILWLVQPGTPIPENFLMSLRKEDRDAILAPRGGDARALELFKRCEGMIIHRHTIESIGQQVDEARRFRGETRQRLLEEGFEVLNGHWKANRERALELGGLELSNGSQWACLRTDGSSPARQAALSPARQAESRAYRKTFSEQITAERRAKKRARKAAKAAATHEAVNLITPDDDAEYAKQAFAQAESAAVSAGTLFA
;
A
#
# COMPACT_ATOMS: atom_id res chain seq x y z
N MET A 1 -3.47 -4.95 -25.66
CA MET A 1 -4.45 -5.03 -24.56
C MET A 1 -4.61 -3.61 -24.07
N ASP A 2 -5.79 -3.03 -24.25
CA ASP A 2 -6.04 -1.60 -24.05
C ASP A 2 -5.80 -1.18 -22.59
N GLU A 3 -4.99 -0.14 -22.36
CA GLU A 3 -4.69 0.38 -21.00
C GLU A 3 -5.96 0.84 -20.28
N GLN A 4 -7.04 1.19 -21.00
CA GLN A 4 -8.32 1.60 -20.43
C GLN A 4 -9.13 0.44 -19.80
N LEU A 5 -8.86 -0.82 -20.14
CA LEU A 5 -9.60 -1.97 -19.60
C LEU A 5 -9.05 -2.51 -18.27
N LEU A 6 -7.88 -2.01 -17.82
CA LEU A 6 -7.24 -2.41 -16.56
C LEU A 6 -7.69 -1.58 -15.35
N PHE A 7 -8.27 -0.40 -15.57
CA PHE A 7 -8.64 0.54 -14.53
C PHE A 7 -10.16 0.73 -14.55
N GLY A 8 -10.84 0.24 -13.50
CA GLY A 8 -12.30 0.21 -13.41
C GLY A 8 -13.02 1.57 -13.50
N SER A 9 -14.34 1.51 -13.41
CA SER A 9 -15.36 2.55 -13.63
C SER A 9 -15.02 4.00 -13.24
N ASP A 10 -15.60 4.94 -14.02
CA ASP A 10 -15.50 6.40 -13.92
C ASP A 10 -15.80 6.96 -12.51
N PRO A 11 -14.90 7.78 -11.91
CA PRO A 11 -15.09 8.46 -10.63
C PRO A 11 -16.39 9.28 -10.51
N VAL A 12 -16.95 9.76 -11.62
CA VAL A 12 -18.13 10.65 -11.65
C VAL A 12 -19.43 9.95 -11.19
N GLU A 13 -19.62 8.66 -11.50
CA GLU A 13 -20.82 7.92 -11.09
C GLU A 13 -20.94 7.76 -9.56
N GLN A 14 -19.80 7.80 -8.86
CA GLN A 14 -19.70 7.54 -7.42
C GLN A 14 -20.01 8.75 -6.55
N ARG A 15 -19.74 9.96 -7.05
CA ARG A 15 -20.18 11.22 -6.44
C ARG A 15 -21.68 11.22 -6.16
N GLY A 16 -22.46 10.71 -7.12
CA GLY A 16 -23.91 10.56 -6.95
C GLY A 16 -24.31 9.54 -5.87
N ALA A 17 -23.52 8.48 -5.66
CA ALA A 17 -23.79 7.46 -4.64
C ALA A 17 -23.44 7.93 -3.22
N TYR A 18 -22.38 8.72 -3.05
CA TYR A 18 -21.99 9.33 -1.77
C TYR A 18 -23.04 10.34 -1.29
N ALA A 19 -23.45 11.27 -2.15
CA ALA A 19 -24.48 12.26 -1.85
C ALA A 19 -25.80 11.59 -1.41
N ARG A 20 -26.24 10.55 -2.15
CA ARG A 20 -27.46 9.78 -1.83
C ARG A 20 -27.37 8.97 -0.52
N ARG A 21 -26.17 8.58 -0.07
CA ARG A 21 -25.98 7.86 1.20
C ARG A 21 -25.97 8.81 2.40
N ALA A 22 -25.34 9.97 2.28
CA ALA A 22 -25.36 11.00 3.31
C ALA A 22 -26.80 11.42 3.66
N ASP A 23 -27.64 11.63 2.66
CA ASP A 23 -29.06 11.97 2.83
C ASP A 23 -29.85 10.86 3.54
N LYS A 24 -29.52 9.59 3.27
CA LYS A 24 -30.24 8.43 3.83
C LYS A 24 -29.90 8.16 5.30
N MET A 25 -28.70 8.53 5.75
CA MET A 25 -28.29 8.40 7.16
C MET A 25 -28.87 9.51 8.04
N ALA A 26 -29.05 10.72 7.52
CA ALA A 26 -29.70 11.82 8.23
C ALA A 26 -31.17 11.54 8.60
N ALA A 27 -31.87 10.66 7.84
CA ALA A 27 -33.29 10.40 8.02
C ALA A 27 -33.66 9.44 9.18
N THR A 28 -32.69 8.91 9.94
CA THR A 28 -32.95 7.85 10.95
C THR A 28 -32.91 8.32 12.41
N SER A 29 -32.69 9.60 12.70
CA SER A 29 -32.75 10.15 14.06
C SER A 29 -33.97 11.05 14.26
N ILE A 30 -34.95 10.56 15.01
CA ILE A 30 -36.12 11.33 15.44
C ILE A 30 -35.76 12.11 16.72
N GLY A 31 -35.93 13.43 16.68
CA GLY A 31 -36.36 14.20 17.85
C GLY A 31 -35.28 14.87 18.70
N GLN A 32 -34.50 15.77 18.12
CA GLN A 32 -34.03 17.01 18.76
C GLN A 32 -33.56 17.96 17.66
N LEU A 33 -33.67 19.27 17.87
CA LEU A 33 -33.33 20.31 16.89
C LEU A 33 -31.87 20.18 16.42
N ILE A 34 -31.64 19.45 15.32
CA ILE A 34 -30.37 19.38 14.60
C ILE A 34 -30.34 20.59 13.65
N PRO A 35 -29.33 21.49 13.72
CA PRO A 35 -29.17 22.49 12.69
C PRO A 35 -28.82 21.76 11.39
N SER A 36 -29.66 21.96 10.37
CA SER A 36 -29.46 21.78 8.93
C SER A 36 -28.69 20.55 8.43
N THR A 37 -29.26 19.86 7.43
CA THR A 37 -28.58 19.04 6.40
C THR A 37 -27.05 19.13 6.42
N PRO A 38 -26.29 18.00 6.38
CA PRO A 38 -24.83 18.07 6.34
C PRO A 38 -24.46 19.01 5.21
N GLU A 39 -23.93 20.17 5.58
CA GLU A 39 -23.40 21.12 4.62
C GLU A 39 -22.38 20.31 3.82
N ALA A 40 -22.60 20.18 2.50
CA ALA A 40 -21.73 19.38 1.65
C ALA A 40 -20.28 19.73 2.00
N ASP A 41 -19.50 18.74 2.43
CA ASP A 41 -18.15 18.95 2.93
C ASP A 41 -17.27 19.46 1.78
N ARG A 42 -17.25 20.78 1.61
CA ARG A 42 -16.57 21.42 0.47
C ARG A 42 -15.09 21.06 0.44
N GLY A 43 -14.48 20.80 1.61
CA GLY A 43 -13.09 20.38 1.69
C GLY A 43 -12.86 19.01 1.06
N ILE A 44 -13.73 18.02 1.35
CA ILE A 44 -13.57 16.67 0.79
C ILE A 44 -13.82 16.67 -0.71
N ASP A 45 -14.77 17.47 -1.19
CA ASP A 45 -15.05 17.63 -2.63
C ASP A 45 -13.86 18.27 -3.36
N VAL A 46 -13.25 19.31 -2.78
CA VAL A 46 -12.03 19.95 -3.33
C VAL A 46 -10.88 18.95 -3.42
N ALA A 47 -10.65 18.16 -2.37
CA ALA A 47 -9.61 17.13 -2.38
C ALA A 47 -9.92 16.02 -3.40
N PHE A 48 -11.18 15.59 -3.49
CA PHE A 48 -11.59 14.56 -4.45
C PHE A 48 -11.36 15.01 -5.88
N ASP A 49 -11.85 16.20 -6.25
CA ASP A 49 -11.69 16.76 -7.59
C ASP A 49 -10.20 17.00 -7.93
N PHE A 50 -9.39 17.39 -6.95
CA PHE A 50 -7.94 17.57 -7.13
C PHE A 50 -7.22 16.26 -7.44
N PHE A 51 -7.49 15.20 -6.67
CA PHE A 51 -6.78 13.93 -6.82
C PHE A 51 -7.29 13.08 -8.00
N SER A 52 -8.57 13.20 -8.37
CA SER A 52 -9.26 12.33 -9.34
C SER A 52 -8.56 12.14 -10.70
N PRO A 53 -7.97 13.16 -11.35
CA PRO A 53 -7.36 13.00 -12.66
C PRO A 53 -6.22 11.96 -12.66
N ASP A 54 -6.37 10.91 -13.47
CA ASP A 54 -5.43 9.78 -13.60
C ASP A 54 -5.05 9.09 -12.27
N VAL A 55 -5.90 9.21 -11.24
CA VAL A 55 -5.53 8.83 -9.87
C VAL A 55 -5.06 7.38 -9.75
N SER A 56 -5.73 6.43 -10.40
CA SER A 56 -5.33 5.01 -10.40
C SER A 56 -3.92 4.81 -10.95
N ARG A 57 -3.61 5.42 -12.10
CA ARG A 57 -2.29 5.30 -12.74
C ARG A 57 -1.20 5.97 -11.90
N ARG A 58 -1.44 7.19 -11.43
CA ARG A 58 -0.47 7.96 -10.64
C ARG A 58 -0.20 7.28 -9.30
N MET A 59 -1.24 6.94 -8.55
CA MET A 59 -1.10 6.31 -7.23
C MET A 59 -0.50 4.90 -7.35
N GLY A 60 -0.85 4.13 -8.39
CA GLY A 60 -0.20 2.85 -8.65
C GLY A 60 1.31 2.98 -8.85
N ALA A 61 1.76 3.96 -9.64
CA ALA A 61 3.18 4.24 -9.85
C ALA A 61 3.88 4.70 -8.56
N ILE A 62 3.21 5.54 -7.76
CA ILE A 62 3.70 6.02 -6.46
C ILE A 62 3.91 4.85 -5.50
N ILE A 63 2.89 3.99 -5.32
CA ILE A 63 2.99 2.86 -4.39
C ILE A 63 4.10 1.90 -4.85
N ARG A 64 4.20 1.60 -6.15
CA ARG A 64 5.27 0.73 -6.68
C ARG A 64 6.66 1.32 -6.40
N LYS A 65 6.88 2.58 -6.78
CA LYS A 65 8.16 3.28 -6.57
C LYS A 65 8.53 3.32 -5.09
N ALA A 66 7.60 3.74 -4.22
CA ALA A 66 7.83 3.84 -2.80
C ALA A 66 8.19 2.48 -2.18
N THR A 67 7.49 1.43 -2.60
CA THR A 67 7.72 0.06 -2.12
C THR A 67 9.09 -0.45 -2.56
N ASP A 68 9.48 -0.23 -3.83
CA ASP A 68 10.77 -0.67 -4.36
C ASP A 68 11.96 0.07 -3.71
N GLU A 69 11.80 1.36 -3.42
CA GLU A 69 12.79 2.14 -2.68
C GLU A 69 13.01 1.61 -1.26
N VAL A 70 11.94 1.16 -0.58
CA VAL A 70 12.03 0.54 0.75
C VAL A 70 12.62 -0.87 0.69
N ILE A 71 12.24 -1.68 -0.31
CA ILE A 71 12.86 -3.00 -0.52
C ILE A 71 14.37 -2.83 -0.72
N ALA A 72 14.76 -1.78 -1.46
CA ALA A 72 16.14 -1.42 -1.74
C ALA A 72 16.94 -2.60 -2.32
N THR A 73 16.31 -3.31 -3.27
CA THR A 73 16.87 -4.46 -4.01
C THR A 73 18.36 -4.30 -4.41
N PRO A 74 18.84 -3.13 -4.88
CA PRO A 74 20.25 -2.92 -5.22
C PRO A 74 21.25 -3.29 -4.12
N ARG A 75 20.88 -2.96 -2.87
CA ARG A 75 21.73 -3.10 -1.69
C ARG A 75 21.41 -4.37 -0.90
N THR A 76 20.15 -4.78 -0.91
CA THR A 76 19.66 -5.82 0.00
C THR A 76 19.46 -7.17 -0.70
N ARG A 77 19.33 -7.17 -2.03
CA ARG A 77 18.93 -8.31 -2.86
C ARG A 77 17.58 -8.92 -2.45
N ARG A 78 16.81 -8.19 -1.65
CA ARG A 78 15.40 -8.49 -1.39
C ARG A 78 14.59 -8.11 -2.61
N TRP A 79 13.39 -8.67 -2.73
CA TRP A 79 12.50 -8.42 -3.86
C TRP A 79 11.05 -8.26 -3.43
N THR A 80 10.76 -8.37 -2.13
CA THR A 80 9.43 -8.17 -1.57
C THR A 80 9.52 -7.43 -0.25
N LEU A 81 8.50 -6.61 0.02
CA LEU A 81 8.35 -5.91 1.29
C LEU A 81 8.30 -6.88 2.49
N ASP A 82 7.87 -8.13 2.29
CA ASP A 82 7.85 -9.13 3.37
C ASP A 82 9.22 -9.44 3.96
N GLN A 83 10.28 -9.34 3.16
CA GLN A 83 11.67 -9.54 3.59
C GLN A 83 12.25 -8.33 4.37
N CYS A 84 11.51 -7.23 4.46
CA CYS A 84 11.90 -6.06 5.23
C CYS A 84 11.55 -6.23 6.72
N ASN A 85 12.32 -5.59 7.60
CA ASN A 85 12.00 -5.54 9.03
C ASN A 85 10.84 -4.57 9.31
N ASP A 86 10.35 -4.55 10.55
CA ASP A 86 9.16 -3.76 10.92
C ASP A 86 9.42 -2.24 10.85
N GLN A 87 10.66 -1.77 11.04
CA GLN A 87 11.02 -0.35 10.93
C GLN A 87 11.02 0.11 9.47
N GLU A 88 11.62 -0.68 8.57
CA GLU A 88 11.60 -0.43 7.12
C GLU A 88 10.17 -0.40 6.58
N LYS A 89 9.33 -1.35 7.02
CA LYS A 89 7.91 -1.38 6.68
C LYS A 89 7.15 -0.15 7.19
N GLY A 90 7.51 0.35 8.38
CA GLY A 90 6.93 1.58 8.93
C GLY A 90 7.31 2.82 8.14
N TYR A 91 8.55 2.90 7.65
CA TYR A 91 9.05 4.01 6.84
C TYR A 91 8.33 4.13 5.48
N LEU A 92 7.75 3.04 4.95
CA LEU A 92 7.01 3.10 3.69
C LEU A 92 5.87 4.12 3.69
N GLY A 93 5.21 4.35 4.82
CA GLY A 93 4.17 5.38 4.91
C GLY A 93 4.73 6.79 4.67
N VAL A 94 5.86 7.12 5.31
CA VAL A 94 6.57 8.39 5.11
C VAL A 94 7.10 8.51 3.68
N ASN A 95 7.59 7.41 3.10
CA ASN A 95 8.08 7.45 1.72
C ASN A 95 6.94 7.71 0.71
N ILE A 96 5.77 7.10 0.91
CA ILE A 96 4.59 7.35 0.08
C ILE A 96 4.16 8.82 0.18
N GLU A 97 4.10 9.37 1.40
CA GLU A 97 3.80 10.78 1.62
C GLU A 97 4.75 11.70 0.82
N ASN A 98 6.06 11.52 0.96
CA ASN A 98 7.07 12.30 0.25
C ASN A 98 6.92 12.22 -1.27
N ILE A 99 6.63 11.03 -1.80
CA ILE A 99 6.45 10.84 -3.24
C ILE A 99 5.13 11.47 -3.70
N VAL A 100 4.02 11.32 -2.96
CA VAL A 100 2.75 12.01 -3.26
C VAL A 100 2.97 13.52 -3.30
N ARG A 101 3.64 14.09 -2.31
CA ARG A 101 3.98 15.52 -2.23
C ARG A 101 4.70 16.00 -3.47
N GLY A 102 5.77 15.29 -3.87
CA GLY A 102 6.56 15.63 -5.05
C GLY A 102 5.80 15.46 -6.36
N GLU A 103 5.07 14.35 -6.53
CA GLU A 103 4.32 14.07 -7.76
C GLU A 103 3.16 15.05 -7.96
N TYR A 104 2.43 15.42 -6.90
CA TYR A 104 1.32 16.37 -6.96
C TYR A 104 1.72 17.83 -6.74
N GLN A 105 3.01 18.10 -6.47
CA GLN A 105 3.54 19.44 -6.19
C GLN A 105 2.78 20.15 -5.07
N LEU A 106 2.59 19.43 -3.97
CA LEU A 106 1.83 19.90 -2.81
C LEU A 106 2.76 20.58 -1.80
N ASP A 107 2.34 21.72 -1.28
CA ASP A 107 2.95 22.35 -0.11
C ASP A 107 2.46 21.66 1.18
N GLU A 108 3.08 21.99 2.31
CA GLU A 108 2.62 21.55 3.63
C GLU A 108 1.34 22.28 4.03
N GLY A 109 0.43 21.56 4.70
CA GLY A 109 -0.83 22.12 5.18
C GLY A 109 -0.63 23.19 6.26
N SER A 110 -1.50 24.20 6.26
CA SER A 110 -1.42 25.33 7.19
C SER A 110 -1.62 24.94 8.66
N ALA A 111 -2.32 23.83 8.91
CA ALA A 111 -2.54 23.25 10.23
C ALA A 111 -1.52 22.14 10.56
N GLY A 112 -0.47 21.98 9.75
CA GLY A 112 0.57 20.96 9.94
C GLY A 112 0.17 19.57 9.42
N MET A 113 -0.83 19.48 8.54
CA MET A 113 -1.10 18.25 7.80
C MET A 113 -0.10 18.08 6.64
N ASP A 114 0.04 16.84 6.16
CA ASP A 114 1.03 16.52 5.13
C ASP A 114 0.91 17.40 3.87
N PHE A 115 -0.31 17.74 3.46
CA PHE A 115 -0.57 18.47 2.21
C PHE A 115 -1.53 19.66 2.39
N ASP A 116 -1.25 20.76 1.69
CA ASP A 116 -2.24 21.77 1.31
C ASP A 116 -2.84 21.46 -0.07
N VAL A 117 -4.11 21.04 -0.08
CA VAL A 117 -4.87 20.78 -1.30
C VAL A 117 -5.84 21.94 -1.55
N ARG A 118 -5.34 22.99 -2.21
CA ARG A 118 -6.13 24.20 -2.58
C ARG A 118 -6.77 24.90 -1.37
N GLY A 119 -6.01 25.10 -0.30
CA GLY A 119 -6.45 25.68 0.97
C GLY A 119 -7.09 24.66 1.92
N VAL A 120 -6.95 23.36 1.65
CA VAL A 120 -7.52 22.28 2.47
C VAL A 120 -6.39 21.42 3.00
N ASP A 121 -6.24 21.41 4.32
CA ASP A 121 -5.31 20.53 5.03
C ASP A 121 -5.72 19.05 4.89
N VAL A 122 -4.84 18.26 4.24
CA VAL A 122 -5.03 16.82 3.98
C VAL A 122 -3.84 16.03 4.52
N ASP A 123 -4.12 15.04 5.37
CA ASP A 123 -3.15 14.13 5.98
C ASP A 123 -3.02 12.83 5.16
N CYS A 124 -1.82 12.31 4.96
CA CYS A 124 -1.59 11.07 4.21
C CYS A 124 -1.43 9.89 5.16
N LYS A 125 -2.18 8.82 4.94
CA LYS A 125 -2.05 7.60 5.74
C LYS A 125 -1.99 6.38 4.84
N TRP A 126 -0.89 5.65 4.97
CA TRP A 126 -0.70 4.38 4.30
C TRP A 126 -0.95 3.18 5.23
N SER A 127 -1.49 2.11 4.68
CA SER A 127 -1.50 0.80 5.32
C SER A 127 -1.45 -0.35 4.32
N ARG A 128 -0.52 -1.27 4.55
CA ARG A 128 -0.50 -2.57 3.86
C ARG A 128 -1.74 -3.40 4.16
N ASN A 129 -2.22 -3.38 5.40
CA ASN A 129 -3.44 -4.10 5.75
C ASN A 129 -4.63 -3.20 5.41
N PHE A 130 -5.48 -3.58 4.48
CA PHE A 130 -6.67 -2.81 4.16
C PHE A 130 -7.51 -2.54 5.42
N GLY A 131 -7.92 -1.30 5.65
CA GLY A 131 -8.60 -0.87 6.89
C GLY A 131 -7.68 -0.63 8.09
N GLY A 132 -6.38 -0.89 7.97
CA GLY A 132 -5.41 -0.86 9.07
C GLY A 132 -4.73 0.49 9.34
N TRP A 133 -5.17 1.57 8.70
CA TRP A 133 -4.59 2.91 8.84
C TRP A 133 -4.56 3.35 10.31
N GLN A 134 -3.41 3.85 10.75
CA GLN A 134 -3.19 4.37 12.09
C GLN A 134 -3.37 5.88 12.06
N ILE A 135 -4.56 6.34 12.40
CA ILE A 135 -4.95 7.76 12.40
C ILE A 135 -4.48 8.40 13.71
N PRO A 136 -3.58 9.38 13.65
CA PRO A 136 -3.07 10.03 14.85
C PRO A 136 -4.06 11.10 15.36
N PRO A 137 -3.97 11.51 16.63
CA PRO A 137 -4.94 12.45 17.23
C PRO A 137 -4.96 13.80 16.50
N GLU A 138 -3.83 14.28 16.00
CA GLU A 138 -3.71 15.53 15.24
C GLU A 138 -4.48 15.53 13.91
N ALA A 139 -4.80 14.35 13.35
CA ALA A 139 -5.58 14.25 12.12
C ALA A 139 -7.10 14.39 12.35
N VAL A 140 -7.57 14.40 13.61
CA VAL A 140 -9.00 14.57 13.92
C VAL A 140 -9.46 15.96 13.52
N GLY A 141 -10.56 16.03 12.77
CA GLY A 141 -11.07 17.28 12.18
C GLY A 141 -10.55 17.54 10.76
N HIS A 142 -9.49 16.86 10.33
CA HIS A 142 -8.89 16.99 9.00
C HIS A 142 -9.33 15.88 8.04
N ILE A 143 -9.00 16.04 6.75
CA ILE A 143 -9.24 15.02 5.73
C ILE A 143 -8.00 14.12 5.65
N CYS A 144 -8.20 12.81 5.59
CA CYS A 144 -7.12 11.87 5.32
C CYS A 144 -7.21 11.32 3.89
N LEU A 145 -6.09 11.37 3.15
CA LEU A 145 -5.82 10.53 1.99
C LEU A 145 -5.36 9.14 2.48
N LEU A 146 -6.25 8.17 2.37
CA LEU A 146 -6.01 6.78 2.74
C LEU A 146 -5.42 6.02 1.56
N VAL A 147 -4.20 5.51 1.70
CA VAL A 147 -3.49 4.73 0.68
C VAL A 147 -3.33 3.29 1.15
N HIS A 148 -3.70 2.33 0.31
CA HIS A 148 -3.48 0.91 0.52
C HIS A 148 -2.77 0.29 -0.69
N GLY A 149 -1.82 -0.60 -0.42
CA GLY A 149 -1.24 -1.47 -1.43
C GLY A 149 -0.57 -2.69 -0.80
N ASP A 150 -0.72 -3.86 -1.43
CA ASP A 150 0.00 -5.09 -1.05
C ASP A 150 0.44 -5.87 -2.29
N ASP A 151 1.75 -6.06 -2.46
CA ASP A 151 2.34 -6.88 -3.53
C ASP A 151 1.83 -8.33 -3.52
N VAL A 152 1.44 -8.84 -2.36
CA VAL A 152 1.01 -10.24 -2.20
C VAL A 152 -0.40 -10.47 -2.74
N THR A 153 -1.32 -9.53 -2.51
CA THR A 153 -2.66 -9.58 -3.11
C THR A 153 -2.65 -9.00 -4.52
N GLY A 154 -1.70 -8.13 -4.84
CA GLY A 154 -1.62 -7.42 -6.12
C GLY A 154 -2.64 -6.29 -6.22
N GLU A 155 -3.11 -5.77 -5.09
CA GLU A 155 -4.23 -4.83 -5.03
C GLU A 155 -3.80 -3.51 -4.39
N MET A 156 -4.50 -2.45 -4.77
CA MET A 156 -4.43 -1.13 -4.16
C MET A 156 -5.83 -0.55 -3.92
N ALA A 157 -5.88 0.45 -3.06
CA ALA A 157 -7.05 1.29 -2.87
C ALA A 157 -6.61 2.69 -2.45
N VAL A 158 -7.35 3.72 -2.85
CA VAL A 158 -7.09 5.10 -2.47
C VAL A 158 -8.42 5.77 -2.18
N GLY A 159 -8.55 6.39 -1.02
CA GLY A 159 -9.80 7.05 -0.63
C GLY A 159 -9.56 8.28 0.23
N LEU A 160 -10.60 9.09 0.34
CA LEU A 160 -10.65 10.28 1.17
C LEU A 160 -11.70 10.10 2.27
N ILE A 161 -11.41 10.61 3.46
CA ILE A 161 -12.38 10.64 4.56
C ILE A 161 -12.08 11.84 5.46
N ARG A 162 -13.13 12.51 5.96
CA ARG A 162 -12.97 13.45 7.08
C ARG A 162 -12.94 12.67 8.39
N ILE A 163 -11.84 12.79 9.11
CA ILE A 163 -11.66 12.13 10.40
C ILE A 163 -12.45 12.87 11.47
N ARG A 164 -13.22 12.10 12.24
CA ARG A 164 -13.92 12.57 13.43
C ARG A 164 -13.78 11.53 14.54
N ASP A 165 -13.92 11.95 15.78
CA ASP A 165 -13.74 11.06 16.94
C ASP A 165 -14.70 9.86 16.91
N GLU A 166 -15.92 10.05 16.42
CA GLU A 166 -17.00 9.05 16.46
C GLU A 166 -16.75 7.87 15.53
N ILE A 167 -15.89 8.05 14.51
CA ILE A 167 -15.55 7.00 13.54
C ILE A 167 -14.23 6.30 13.85
N LEU A 168 -13.59 6.61 14.97
CA LEU A 168 -12.30 6.05 15.39
C LEU A 168 -12.48 5.09 16.57
N VAL A 169 -11.80 3.94 16.51
CA VAL A 169 -11.83 2.91 17.55
C VAL A 169 -10.44 2.45 17.94
N GLY A 170 -10.32 1.99 19.18
CA GLY A 170 -9.07 1.47 19.73
C GLY A 170 -8.10 2.58 20.12
N GLY A 171 -6.80 2.29 19.99
CA GLY A 171 -5.72 3.18 20.42
C GLY A 171 -4.45 2.37 20.69
N ASN A 172 -3.34 2.78 20.09
CA ASN A 172 -2.02 2.27 20.44
C ASN A 172 -1.38 3.15 21.54
N ARG A 173 -0.13 2.84 21.93
CA ARG A 173 0.61 3.59 22.96
C ARG A 173 0.78 5.08 22.62
N ASP A 174 0.81 5.41 21.33
CA ASP A 174 0.97 6.76 20.80
C ASP A 174 -0.40 7.43 20.51
N GLY A 175 -1.50 6.85 20.98
CA GLY A 175 -2.85 7.38 20.79
C GLY A 175 -3.42 7.21 19.38
N LYS A 176 -2.70 6.58 18.46
CA LYS A 176 -3.21 6.37 17.08
C LYS A 176 -4.32 5.34 17.08
N ARG A 177 -5.42 5.66 16.41
CA ARG A 177 -6.65 4.86 16.32
C ARG A 177 -6.86 4.33 14.91
N THR A 178 -7.79 3.40 14.75
CA THR A 178 -8.19 2.86 13.44
C THR A 178 -9.61 3.29 13.11
N ILE A 179 -9.95 3.38 11.83
CA ILE A 179 -11.31 3.67 11.37
C ILE A 179 -12.23 2.50 11.73
N GLN A 180 -13.40 2.80 12.29
CA GLN A 180 -14.41 1.80 12.64
C GLN A 180 -14.94 1.08 11.40
N SER A 181 -15.07 -0.24 11.50
CA SER A 181 -15.76 -1.07 10.51
C SER A 181 -17.07 -1.62 11.07
N PRO A 182 -18.18 -1.67 10.30
CA PRO A 182 -18.29 -1.19 8.91
C PRO A 182 -18.60 0.31 8.79
N GLY A 183 -19.04 0.97 9.86
CA GLY A 183 -19.57 2.35 9.84
C GLY A 183 -18.64 3.36 9.18
N GLY A 184 -17.54 3.73 9.84
CA GLY A 184 -16.57 4.70 9.30
C GLY A 184 -15.96 4.26 7.97
N MET A 185 -15.67 2.96 7.78
CA MET A 185 -15.17 2.43 6.51
C MET A 185 -16.16 2.65 5.34
N SER A 186 -17.46 2.69 5.60
CA SER A 186 -18.49 2.93 4.57
C SER A 186 -18.62 4.39 4.15
N GLU A 187 -18.00 5.32 4.90
CA GLU A 187 -17.96 6.76 4.62
C GLU A 187 -16.76 7.16 3.76
N ILE A 188 -15.82 6.24 3.49
CA ILE A 188 -14.66 6.53 2.64
C ILE A 188 -15.14 6.81 1.21
N LEU A 189 -14.74 7.97 0.69
CA LEU A 189 -14.93 8.35 -0.70
C LEU A 189 -13.75 7.81 -1.52
N TRP A 190 -13.99 6.73 -2.27
CA TRP A 190 -12.94 6.03 -3.02
C TRP A 190 -12.58 6.76 -4.31
N LEU A 191 -11.31 7.14 -4.44
CA LEU A 191 -10.67 7.58 -5.68
C LEU A 191 -10.23 6.38 -6.52
N VAL A 192 -9.74 5.33 -5.85
CA VAL A 192 -9.33 4.05 -6.43
C VAL A 192 -9.99 2.96 -5.61
N GLN A 193 -10.79 2.12 -6.27
CA GLN A 193 -11.59 1.10 -5.61
C GLN A 193 -10.72 0.02 -4.97
N PRO A 194 -11.10 -0.52 -3.80
CA PRO A 194 -10.46 -1.70 -3.25
C PRO A 194 -10.48 -2.87 -4.25
N GLY A 195 -9.36 -3.57 -4.38
CA GLY A 195 -9.19 -4.64 -5.36
C GLY A 195 -8.70 -4.17 -6.74
N THR A 196 -8.46 -2.86 -6.92
CA THR A 196 -7.84 -2.36 -8.16
C THR A 196 -6.40 -2.90 -8.26
N PRO A 197 -5.94 -3.42 -9.41
CA PRO A 197 -4.59 -3.93 -9.55
C PRO A 197 -3.51 -2.86 -9.35
N ILE A 198 -2.49 -3.16 -8.54
CA ILE A 198 -1.28 -2.35 -8.43
C ILE A 198 -0.30 -2.72 -9.56
N PRO A 199 0.55 -1.79 -10.06
CA PRO A 199 1.65 -2.16 -10.94
C PRO A 199 2.50 -3.30 -10.37
N GLU A 200 2.67 -4.33 -11.20
CA GLU A 200 3.25 -5.60 -10.78
C GLU A 200 4.68 -5.42 -10.26
N ASN A 201 4.99 -6.07 -9.15
CA ASN A 201 6.37 -6.28 -8.73
C ASN A 201 7.07 -7.21 -9.73
N PHE A 202 7.94 -6.63 -10.56
CA PHE A 202 8.59 -7.34 -11.67
C PHE A 202 9.36 -8.58 -11.21
N LEU A 203 10.18 -8.48 -10.16
CA LEU A 203 10.95 -9.63 -9.68
C LEU A 203 10.06 -10.72 -9.10
N MET A 204 8.93 -10.34 -8.49
CA MET A 204 7.93 -11.30 -8.04
C MET A 204 7.21 -11.98 -9.20
N SER A 205 7.19 -11.41 -10.42
CA SER A 205 6.56 -11.98 -11.61
C SER A 205 7.39 -13.00 -12.37
N LEU A 206 8.69 -12.96 -12.15
CA LEU A 206 9.60 -13.94 -12.70
C LEU A 206 9.44 -15.29 -12.00
N ARG A 207 9.84 -16.33 -12.73
CA ARG A 207 10.10 -17.63 -12.13
C ARG A 207 11.15 -17.52 -11.05
N LYS A 208 11.08 -18.43 -10.08
CA LYS A 208 12.06 -18.51 -8.99
C LYS A 208 13.48 -18.65 -9.52
N GLU A 209 13.73 -19.56 -10.46
CA GLU A 209 15.09 -19.78 -10.99
C GLU A 209 15.62 -18.51 -11.67
N ASP A 210 14.75 -17.84 -12.43
CA ASP A 210 15.15 -16.65 -13.18
C ASP A 210 15.47 -15.49 -12.22
N ARG A 211 14.59 -15.23 -11.25
CA ARG A 211 14.78 -14.22 -10.21
C ARG A 211 16.04 -14.48 -9.38
N ASP A 212 16.19 -15.70 -8.88
CA ASP A 212 17.28 -16.03 -7.95
C ASP A 212 18.64 -15.83 -8.63
N ALA A 213 18.75 -16.20 -9.90
CA ALA A 213 19.99 -16.04 -10.62
C ALA A 213 20.20 -14.61 -11.16
N ILE A 214 19.14 -13.78 -11.33
CA ILE A 214 19.29 -12.32 -11.50
C ILE A 214 19.86 -11.68 -10.23
N LEU A 215 19.47 -12.16 -9.04
CA LEU A 215 19.89 -11.57 -7.76
C LEU A 215 21.19 -12.17 -7.20
N ALA A 216 21.65 -13.30 -7.73
CA ALA A 216 22.85 -13.99 -7.25
C ALA A 216 24.15 -13.17 -7.41
N PRO A 217 24.41 -12.46 -8.53
CA PRO A 217 25.63 -11.68 -8.69
C PRO A 217 25.75 -10.52 -7.69
N ARG A 218 26.98 -10.30 -7.21
CA ARG A 218 27.27 -9.20 -6.29
C ARG A 218 27.30 -7.83 -6.96
N GLY A 219 27.76 -7.73 -8.20
CA GLY A 219 27.88 -6.46 -8.94
C GLY A 219 26.62 -6.12 -9.75
N GLY A 220 26.30 -4.82 -9.83
CA GLY A 220 25.17 -4.28 -10.61
C GLY A 220 25.17 -4.75 -12.06
N ASP A 221 26.27 -4.51 -12.77
CA ASP A 221 26.45 -4.92 -14.19
C ASP A 221 26.20 -6.42 -14.42
N ALA A 222 26.62 -7.28 -13.49
CA ALA A 222 26.40 -8.71 -13.62
C ALA A 222 24.92 -9.09 -13.41
N ARG A 223 24.21 -8.46 -12.46
CA ARG A 223 22.76 -8.67 -12.30
C ARG A 223 21.96 -8.16 -13.49
N ALA A 224 22.40 -7.02 -14.00
CA ALA A 224 21.93 -6.39 -15.22
C ALA A 224 22.05 -7.30 -16.46
N LEU A 225 23.19 -7.99 -16.64
CA LEU A 225 23.36 -9.02 -17.68
C LEU A 225 22.36 -10.15 -17.52
N GLU A 226 22.25 -10.70 -16.31
CA GLU A 226 21.33 -11.80 -16.01
C GLU A 226 19.86 -11.40 -16.24
N LEU A 227 19.49 -10.16 -15.87
CA LEU A 227 18.16 -9.60 -16.11
C LEU A 227 17.82 -9.65 -17.59
N PHE A 228 18.68 -9.08 -18.44
CA PHE A 228 18.39 -9.00 -19.88
C PHE A 228 18.37 -10.37 -20.56
N LYS A 229 19.25 -11.29 -20.18
CA LYS A 229 19.26 -12.65 -20.72
C LYS A 229 18.01 -13.44 -20.35
N ARG A 230 17.58 -13.35 -19.08
CA ARG A 230 16.44 -14.16 -18.59
C ARG A 230 15.09 -13.59 -18.98
N CYS A 231 15.01 -12.26 -19.08
CA CYS A 231 13.83 -11.53 -19.52
C CYS A 231 13.88 -11.20 -21.02
N GLU A 232 14.54 -12.04 -21.81
CA GLU A 232 14.54 -11.98 -23.28
C GLU A 232 13.11 -11.86 -23.81
N GLY A 233 12.86 -10.89 -24.69
CA GLY A 233 11.56 -10.63 -25.32
C GLY A 233 10.52 -9.96 -24.40
N MET A 234 10.89 -9.53 -23.19
CA MET A 234 9.98 -8.81 -22.29
C MET A 234 10.26 -7.30 -22.37
N ILE A 235 9.21 -6.50 -22.19
CA ILE A 235 9.36 -5.07 -21.90
C ILE A 235 9.79 -4.92 -20.45
N ILE A 236 10.95 -4.29 -20.24
CA ILE A 236 11.53 -4.01 -18.93
C ILE A 236 11.53 -2.49 -18.73
N HIS A 237 10.91 -2.03 -17.66
CA HIS A 237 10.89 -0.62 -17.34
C HIS A 237 12.21 -0.16 -16.73
N ARG A 238 12.58 1.09 -16.98
CA ARG A 238 13.79 1.75 -16.48
C ARG A 238 13.88 1.64 -14.95
N HIS A 239 12.76 1.83 -14.25
CA HIS A 239 12.72 1.68 -12.80
C HIS A 239 13.11 0.27 -12.35
N THR A 240 12.66 -0.78 -13.04
CA THR A 240 13.08 -2.17 -12.75
C THR A 240 14.58 -2.34 -12.90
N ILE A 241 15.15 -1.77 -13.96
CA ILE A 241 16.59 -1.83 -14.23
C ILE A 241 17.38 -1.10 -13.13
N GLU A 242 16.95 0.10 -12.75
CA GLU A 242 17.56 0.90 -11.68
C GLU A 242 17.41 0.23 -10.31
N SER A 243 16.27 -0.42 -10.04
CA SER A 243 16.01 -1.19 -8.83
C SER A 243 16.81 -2.49 -8.78
N ILE A 244 17.33 -3.02 -9.88
CA ILE A 244 18.20 -4.23 -9.86
C ILE A 244 19.68 -3.84 -9.88
N GLY A 245 20.00 -2.71 -10.52
CA GLY A 245 21.32 -2.10 -10.57
C GLY A 245 21.91 -1.82 -9.20
N GLN A 246 23.13 -1.29 -9.14
CA GLN A 246 23.80 -0.97 -7.88
C GLN A 246 24.21 0.50 -7.80
N GLN A 247 24.19 1.18 -8.94
CA GLN A 247 24.68 2.53 -9.11
C GLN A 247 23.55 3.46 -9.58
N VAL A 248 23.74 4.75 -9.32
CA VAL A 248 22.85 5.78 -9.85
C VAL A 248 22.95 5.77 -11.38
N ASP A 249 21.80 5.86 -12.04
CA ASP A 249 21.68 5.89 -13.51
C ASP A 249 22.20 4.61 -14.18
N GLU A 250 21.98 3.43 -13.56
CA GLU A 250 22.36 2.12 -14.11
C GLU A 250 21.86 1.96 -15.56
N ALA A 251 20.63 2.42 -15.85
CA ALA A 251 20.05 2.44 -17.19
C ALA A 251 20.95 3.14 -18.23
N ARG A 252 21.63 4.23 -17.86
CA ARG A 252 22.59 4.91 -18.74
C ARG A 252 23.91 4.16 -18.84
N ARG A 253 24.32 3.43 -17.81
CA ARG A 253 25.55 2.60 -17.81
C ARG A 253 25.46 1.36 -18.69
N PHE A 254 24.25 0.92 -19.06
CA PHE A 254 24.09 -0.05 -20.16
C PHE A 254 24.60 0.47 -21.52
N ARG A 255 25.00 1.74 -21.62
CA ARG A 255 25.77 2.25 -22.75
C ARG A 255 27.25 1.93 -22.50
N GLY A 256 27.71 0.76 -22.93
CA GLY A 256 29.11 0.36 -22.75
C GLY A 256 29.35 -1.15 -22.79
N GLU A 257 30.29 -1.62 -21.99
CA GLU A 257 30.78 -3.01 -21.95
C GLU A 257 29.67 -4.04 -21.74
N THR A 258 28.69 -3.77 -20.88
CA THR A 258 27.54 -4.66 -20.64
C THR A 258 26.72 -4.94 -21.91
N ARG A 259 26.45 -3.91 -22.72
CA ARG A 259 25.72 -4.06 -23.99
C ARG A 259 26.58 -4.74 -25.06
N GLN A 260 27.88 -4.45 -25.07
CA GLN A 260 28.82 -5.11 -25.98
C GLN A 260 28.92 -6.61 -25.69
N ARG A 261 29.01 -7.00 -24.41
CA ARG A 261 29.02 -8.40 -23.98
C ARG A 261 27.72 -9.12 -24.33
N LEU A 262 26.56 -8.49 -24.13
CA LEU A 262 25.28 -9.05 -24.58
C LEU A 262 25.26 -9.26 -26.09
N LEU A 263 25.78 -8.29 -26.85
CA LEU A 263 25.86 -8.38 -28.31
C LEU A 263 26.76 -9.53 -28.78
N GLU A 264 27.91 -9.73 -28.14
CA GLU A 264 28.82 -10.86 -28.39
C GLU A 264 28.15 -12.22 -28.09
N GLU A 265 27.22 -12.26 -27.14
CA GLU A 265 26.41 -13.43 -26.83
C GLU A 265 25.15 -13.57 -27.71
N GLY A 266 24.98 -12.69 -28.71
CA GLY A 266 23.87 -12.70 -29.66
C GLY A 266 22.61 -12.00 -29.16
N PHE A 267 22.71 -11.09 -28.19
CA PHE A 267 21.61 -10.31 -27.63
C PHE A 267 21.75 -8.81 -27.93
N GLU A 268 20.67 -8.20 -28.41
CA GLU A 268 20.57 -6.78 -28.66
C GLU A 268 19.67 -6.11 -27.61
N VAL A 269 20.26 -5.19 -26.84
CA VAL A 269 19.52 -4.35 -25.89
C VAL A 269 19.02 -3.10 -26.60
N LEU A 270 17.70 -2.90 -26.56
CA LEU A 270 16.97 -1.86 -27.26
C LEU A 270 16.23 -0.98 -26.25
N ASN A 271 16.30 0.34 -26.44
CA ASN A 271 15.61 1.32 -25.62
C ASN A 271 14.65 2.18 -26.45
N GLY A 272 13.43 2.35 -25.98
CA GLY A 272 12.34 3.03 -26.68
C GLY A 272 12.52 4.54 -26.86
N HIS A 273 13.58 5.16 -26.33
CA HIS A 273 13.91 6.56 -26.61
C HIS A 273 14.27 6.76 -28.09
N TRP A 274 15.03 5.83 -28.67
CA TRP A 274 15.59 5.95 -30.02
C TRP A 274 14.67 5.33 -31.06
N LYS A 275 14.33 6.07 -32.12
CA LYS A 275 13.46 5.59 -33.21
C LYS A 275 13.99 4.29 -33.84
N ALA A 276 15.28 4.22 -34.16
CA ALA A 276 15.90 3.02 -34.72
C ALA A 276 15.76 1.79 -33.81
N ASN A 277 15.85 1.97 -32.49
CA ASN A 277 15.65 0.86 -31.56
C ASN A 277 14.19 0.41 -31.50
N ARG A 278 13.23 1.33 -31.65
CA ARG A 278 11.79 0.97 -31.72
C ARG A 278 11.50 0.15 -32.97
N GLU A 279 12.00 0.59 -34.12
CA GLU A 279 11.90 -0.14 -35.40
C GLU A 279 12.56 -1.52 -35.30
N ARG A 280 13.75 -1.58 -34.71
CA ARG A 280 14.48 -2.83 -34.49
C ARG A 280 13.76 -3.79 -33.53
N ALA A 281 13.12 -3.27 -32.48
CA ALA A 281 12.36 -4.08 -31.52
C ALA A 281 11.11 -4.68 -32.16
N LEU A 282 10.45 -3.92 -33.04
CA LEU A 282 9.33 -4.39 -33.84
C LEU A 282 9.79 -5.47 -34.84
N GLU A 283 10.90 -5.25 -35.54
CA GLU A 283 11.47 -6.18 -36.52
C GLU A 283 11.87 -7.53 -35.90
N LEU A 284 12.68 -7.51 -34.83
CA LEU A 284 13.21 -8.73 -34.21
C LEU A 284 12.21 -9.44 -33.30
N GLY A 285 11.34 -8.67 -32.63
CA GLY A 285 10.57 -9.13 -31.49
C GLY A 285 9.07 -8.94 -31.61
N GLY A 286 8.59 -8.18 -32.59
CA GLY A 286 7.20 -7.72 -32.61
C GLY A 286 6.85 -6.82 -31.41
N LEU A 287 7.84 -6.18 -30.78
CA LEU A 287 7.65 -5.39 -29.55
C LEU A 287 7.55 -3.89 -29.86
N GLU A 288 6.45 -3.28 -29.43
CA GLU A 288 6.26 -1.83 -29.51
C GLU A 288 6.74 -1.13 -28.24
N LEU A 289 7.93 -0.53 -28.30
CA LEU A 289 8.44 0.31 -27.21
C LEU A 289 7.91 1.73 -27.34
N SER A 290 7.12 2.20 -26.38
CA SER A 290 6.40 3.48 -26.46
C SER A 290 7.25 4.69 -26.10
N ASN A 291 8.23 4.55 -25.19
CA ASN A 291 9.04 5.68 -24.71
C ASN A 291 10.39 5.25 -24.10
N GLY A 292 11.19 6.23 -23.67
CA GLY A 292 12.53 6.03 -23.11
C GLY A 292 12.59 5.28 -21.77
N SER A 293 11.46 5.09 -21.09
CA SER A 293 11.40 4.24 -19.90
C SER A 293 11.35 2.75 -20.25
N GLN A 294 11.03 2.37 -21.48
CA GLN A 294 10.89 0.97 -21.87
C GLN A 294 12.15 0.45 -22.57
N TRP A 295 12.55 -0.75 -22.17
CA TRP A 295 13.69 -1.48 -22.69
C TRP A 295 13.26 -2.89 -23.09
N ALA A 296 13.96 -3.48 -24.05
CA ALA A 296 13.83 -4.89 -24.39
C ALA A 296 15.21 -5.47 -24.70
N CYS A 297 15.36 -6.78 -24.50
CA CYS A 297 16.52 -7.54 -24.94
C CYS A 297 16.04 -8.65 -25.86
N LEU A 298 16.56 -8.68 -27.09
CA LEU A 298 16.14 -9.59 -28.14
C LEU A 298 17.36 -10.28 -28.74
N ARG A 299 17.20 -11.48 -29.29
CA ARG A 299 18.27 -12.13 -30.03
C ARG A 299 18.47 -11.49 -31.39
N THR A 300 19.72 -11.32 -31.78
CA THR A 300 20.10 -10.70 -33.05
C THR A 300 19.64 -11.49 -34.27
N ASP A 301 19.35 -12.79 -34.10
CA ASP A 301 18.84 -13.69 -35.12
C ASP A 301 17.31 -13.67 -35.27
N GLY A 302 16.60 -12.86 -34.47
CA GLY A 302 15.13 -12.77 -34.50
C GLY A 302 14.41 -13.98 -33.89
N SER A 303 15.11 -14.88 -33.19
CA SER A 303 14.50 -16.10 -32.62
C SER A 303 13.71 -15.87 -31.33
N SER A 304 13.79 -14.68 -30.73
CA SER A 304 13.15 -14.38 -29.44
C SER A 304 11.64 -14.64 -29.39
N PRO A 305 10.82 -14.24 -30.39
CA PRO A 305 9.39 -14.54 -30.38
C PRO A 305 9.07 -16.04 -30.34
N ALA A 306 9.75 -16.85 -31.16
CA ALA A 306 9.53 -18.29 -31.20
C ALA A 306 9.94 -18.96 -29.88
N ARG A 307 11.06 -18.55 -29.28
CA ARG A 307 11.52 -19.04 -27.98
C ARG A 307 10.57 -18.64 -26.86
N GLN A 308 10.10 -17.39 -26.87
CA GLN A 308 9.09 -16.95 -25.91
C GLN A 308 7.78 -17.73 -26.05
N ALA A 309 7.27 -17.92 -27.27
CA ALA A 309 6.06 -18.70 -27.50
C ALA A 309 6.19 -20.13 -26.94
N ALA A 310 7.36 -20.74 -27.08
CA ALA A 310 7.64 -22.08 -26.56
C ALA A 310 7.80 -22.14 -25.03
N LEU A 311 8.42 -21.13 -24.41
CA LEU A 311 8.78 -21.14 -22.99
C LEU A 311 7.74 -20.46 -22.09
N SER A 312 7.14 -19.37 -22.53
CA SER A 312 6.28 -18.49 -21.72
C SER A 312 5.13 -19.23 -21.02
N PRO A 313 4.40 -20.18 -21.65
CA PRO A 313 3.32 -20.89 -20.96
C PRO A 313 3.79 -21.65 -19.71
N ALA A 314 4.86 -22.44 -19.85
CA ALA A 314 5.46 -23.16 -18.73
C ALA A 314 6.02 -22.19 -17.70
N ARG A 315 6.70 -21.13 -18.15
CA ARG A 315 7.29 -20.15 -17.23
C ARG A 315 6.27 -19.39 -16.39
N GLN A 316 5.16 -19.00 -17.02
CA GLN A 316 4.07 -18.34 -16.33
C GLN A 316 3.35 -19.30 -15.38
N ALA A 317 3.20 -20.57 -15.73
CA ALA A 317 2.63 -21.58 -14.83
C ALA A 317 3.50 -21.77 -13.58
N GLU A 318 4.82 -21.90 -13.75
CA GLU A 318 5.79 -21.99 -12.65
C GLU A 318 5.77 -20.73 -11.77
N SER A 319 5.78 -19.54 -12.37
CA SER A 319 5.67 -18.27 -11.64
C SER A 319 4.36 -18.19 -10.84
N ARG A 320 3.22 -18.50 -11.45
CA ARG A 320 1.91 -18.50 -10.77
C ARG A 320 1.84 -19.51 -9.63
N ALA A 321 2.37 -20.72 -9.82
CA ALA A 321 2.43 -21.74 -8.77
C ALA A 321 3.32 -21.30 -7.59
N TYR A 322 4.50 -20.74 -7.89
CA TYR A 322 5.38 -20.19 -6.87
C TYR A 322 4.73 -19.02 -6.12
N ARG A 323 4.09 -18.09 -6.82
CA ARG A 323 3.36 -16.96 -6.20
C ARG A 323 2.25 -17.42 -5.29
N LYS A 324 1.48 -18.43 -5.72
CA LYS A 324 0.40 -19.00 -4.90
C LYS A 324 0.96 -19.57 -3.59
N THR A 325 1.97 -20.44 -3.69
CA THR A 325 2.59 -21.07 -2.51
C THR A 325 3.26 -20.04 -1.60
N PHE A 326 3.97 -19.07 -2.17
CA PHE A 326 4.59 -17.96 -1.43
C PHE A 326 3.54 -17.10 -0.72
N SER A 327 2.45 -16.73 -1.39
CA SER A 327 1.35 -15.94 -0.83
C SER A 327 0.66 -16.69 0.32
N GLU A 328 0.42 -17.99 0.16
CA GLU A 328 -0.13 -18.86 1.21
C GLU A 328 0.78 -18.92 2.43
N GLN A 329 2.10 -19.11 2.23
CA GLN A 329 3.09 -19.12 3.30
C GLN A 329 3.11 -17.78 4.05
N ILE A 330 3.26 -16.66 3.33
CA ILE A 330 3.30 -15.33 3.93
C ILE A 330 2.00 -15.02 4.68
N THR A 331 0.85 -15.41 4.11
CA THR A 331 -0.45 -15.24 4.78
C THR A 331 -0.53 -16.06 6.07
N ALA A 332 -0.03 -17.29 6.06
CA ALA A 332 0.02 -18.14 7.25
C ALA A 332 0.94 -17.55 8.33
N GLU A 333 2.14 -17.09 7.95
CA GLU A 333 3.10 -16.42 8.85
C GLU A 333 2.50 -15.16 9.48
N ARG A 334 1.84 -14.31 8.69
CA ARG A 334 1.13 -13.12 9.20
C ARG A 334 0.04 -13.48 10.19
N ARG A 335 -0.77 -14.49 9.89
CA ARG A 335 -1.83 -14.98 10.78
C ARG A 335 -1.25 -15.52 12.09
N ALA A 336 -0.14 -16.26 12.03
CA ALA A 336 0.57 -16.75 13.21
C ALA A 336 1.11 -15.58 14.07
N LYS A 337 1.81 -14.60 13.47
CA LYS A 337 2.31 -13.41 14.19
C LYS A 337 1.17 -12.62 14.85
N LYS A 338 0.03 -12.46 14.16
CA LYS A 338 -1.17 -11.81 14.71
C LYS A 338 -1.76 -12.58 15.89
N ARG A 339 -1.88 -13.92 15.79
CA ARG A 339 -2.37 -14.78 16.88
C ARG A 339 -1.44 -14.71 18.09
N ALA A 340 -0.12 -14.80 17.88
CA ALA A 340 0.88 -14.68 18.94
C ALA A 340 0.79 -13.33 19.66
N ARG A 341 0.68 -12.22 18.91
CA ARG A 341 0.52 -10.88 19.50
C ARG A 341 -0.77 -10.75 20.31
N LYS A 342 -1.88 -11.33 19.83
CA LYS A 342 -3.17 -11.33 20.57
C LYS A 342 -3.06 -12.15 21.85
N ALA A 343 -2.43 -13.33 21.79
CA ALA A 343 -2.20 -14.17 22.97
C ALA A 343 -1.30 -13.48 24.00
N ALA A 344 -0.21 -12.86 23.57
CA ALA A 344 0.68 -12.09 24.43
C ALA A 344 -0.05 -10.90 25.10
N LYS A 345 -0.88 -10.17 24.36
CA LYS A 345 -1.69 -9.08 24.93
C LYS A 345 -2.68 -9.61 25.97
N ALA A 346 -3.37 -10.72 25.68
CA ALA A 346 -4.30 -11.34 26.62
C ALA A 346 -3.59 -11.84 27.89
N ALA A 347 -2.43 -12.48 27.74
CA ALA A 347 -1.62 -12.94 28.86
C ALA A 347 -1.17 -11.76 29.75
N ALA A 348 -0.66 -10.68 29.14
CA ALA A 348 -0.27 -9.47 29.88
C ALA A 348 -1.46 -8.80 30.58
N THR A 349 -2.67 -8.81 29.99
CA THR A 349 -3.88 -8.33 30.66
C THR A 349 -4.27 -9.23 31.83
N HIS A 350 -4.21 -10.56 31.67
CA HIS A 350 -4.48 -11.50 32.75
C HIS A 350 -3.47 -11.37 33.90
N GLU A 351 -2.18 -11.22 33.60
CA GLU A 351 -1.13 -11.01 34.60
C GLU A 351 -1.30 -9.68 35.33
N ALA A 352 -1.62 -8.60 34.61
CA ALA A 352 -1.94 -7.31 35.23
C ALA A 352 -3.17 -7.38 36.15
N VAL A 353 -4.20 -8.13 35.77
CA VAL A 353 -5.39 -8.35 36.63
C VAL A 353 -5.05 -9.19 37.86
N ASN A 354 -4.15 -10.17 37.74
CA ASN A 354 -3.71 -11.01 38.86
C ASN A 354 -2.71 -10.31 39.81
N LEU A 355 -2.02 -9.26 39.34
CA LEU A 355 -1.10 -8.44 40.14
C LEU A 355 -1.80 -7.28 40.86
N ILE A 356 -3.08 -7.02 40.57
CA ILE A 356 -3.91 -6.17 41.44
C ILE A 356 -4.17 -6.99 42.70
N THR A 357 -3.31 -6.81 43.72
CA THR A 357 -3.70 -7.15 45.09
C THR A 357 -4.99 -6.40 45.40
N PRO A 358 -6.03 -7.05 45.94
CA PRO A 358 -7.15 -6.32 46.51
C PRO A 358 -6.57 -5.26 47.44
N ASP A 359 -6.90 -4.00 47.19
CA ASP A 359 -6.55 -2.93 48.12
C ASP A 359 -7.27 -3.27 49.43
N ASP A 360 -6.51 -3.59 50.48
CA ASP A 360 -7.07 -3.95 51.79
C ASP A 360 -8.01 -2.82 52.28
N ASP A 361 -7.77 -1.58 51.85
CA ASP A 361 -8.63 -0.42 52.11
C ASP A 361 -9.97 -0.48 51.36
N ALA A 362 -10.04 -1.11 50.18
CA ALA A 362 -11.28 -1.27 49.41
C ALA A 362 -12.17 -2.41 49.94
N GLU A 363 -11.58 -3.49 50.47
CA GLU A 363 -12.36 -4.50 51.23
C GLU A 363 -12.81 -3.94 52.58
N TYR A 364 -11.96 -3.21 53.30
CA TYR A 364 -12.32 -2.56 54.54
C TYR A 364 -13.45 -1.53 54.34
N ALA A 365 -13.39 -0.71 53.29
CA ALA A 365 -14.44 0.24 52.96
C ALA A 365 -15.77 -0.44 52.62
N LYS A 366 -15.76 -1.57 51.89
CA LYS A 366 -16.97 -2.36 51.61
C LYS A 366 -17.55 -2.98 52.88
N GLN A 367 -16.71 -3.51 53.77
CA GLN A 367 -17.15 -4.06 55.05
C GLN A 367 -17.70 -2.99 55.98
N ALA A 368 -17.05 -1.81 56.05
CA ALA A 368 -17.52 -0.67 56.83
C ALA A 368 -18.86 -0.14 56.32
N PHE A 369 -19.06 -0.09 55.00
CA PHE A 369 -20.33 0.33 54.39
C PHE A 369 -21.45 -0.68 54.67
N ALA A 370 -21.19 -1.98 54.54
CA ALA A 370 -22.16 -3.03 54.86
C ALA A 370 -22.52 -3.06 56.35
N GLN A 371 -21.57 -2.80 57.24
CA GLN A 371 -21.83 -2.67 58.68
C GLN A 371 -22.66 -1.42 59.01
N ALA A 372 -22.38 -0.28 58.36
CA ALA A 372 -23.17 0.94 58.53
C ALA A 372 -24.60 0.78 58.02
N GLU A 373 -24.79 0.08 56.90
CA GLU A 373 -26.11 -0.20 56.32
C GLU A 373 -26.92 -1.17 57.20
N SER A 374 -26.29 -2.21 57.74
CA SER A 374 -26.92 -3.14 58.69
C SER A 374 -27.30 -2.46 60.02
N ALA A 375 -26.46 -1.54 60.51
CA ALA A 375 -26.75 -0.74 61.70
C ALA A 375 -27.92 0.25 61.47
N ALA A 376 -28.01 0.86 60.29
CA ALA A 376 -29.10 1.76 59.91
C ALA A 376 -30.46 1.03 59.80
N VAL A 377 -30.47 -0.19 59.25
CA VAL A 377 -31.68 -1.03 59.20
C VAL A 377 -32.12 -1.47 60.60
N SER A 378 -31.17 -1.78 61.49
CA SER A 378 -31.48 -2.16 62.87
C SER A 378 -32.02 -0.99 63.70
N ALA A 379 -31.53 0.24 63.47
CA ALA A 379 -32.02 1.45 64.13
C ALA A 379 -33.40 1.91 63.61
N GLY A 380 -33.72 1.62 62.34
CA GLY A 380 -35.01 1.93 61.73
C GLY A 380 -36.18 1.05 62.20
N THR A 381 -35.92 -0.02 62.96
CA THR A 381 -36.96 -0.94 63.46
C THR A 381 -37.43 -0.61 64.89
N LEU A 382 -36.89 0.44 65.51
CA LEU A 382 -37.26 0.91 66.86
C LEU A 382 -38.24 2.10 66.86
N PHE A 383 -38.68 2.56 65.69
CA PHE A 383 -39.74 3.56 65.53
C PHE A 383 -40.72 3.11 64.45
N ALA A 384 -41.49 2.07 64.76
CA ALA A 384 -42.75 1.74 64.11
C ALA A 384 -43.77 1.33 65.18
#